data_AF-A0A0U0RNZ5-F1
#
_entry.id   AF-A0A0U0RNZ5-F1
#
_cell.length_a   1.000
_cell.length_b   1.000
_cell.length_c   1.000
_cell.angle_alpha   90.00
_cell.angle_beta   90.00
_cell.angle_gamma   90.00
#
_symmetry.space_group_name_H-M   'P 1'
#
loop_
_entity.id
_entity.type
_entity.pdbx_description
1 polymer ?
#
loop_
_entity_poly.entity_id
_entity_poly.type
_entity_poly.pdbx_seq_one_letter_code
_entity_poly.pdbx_strand_id
1 'polypeptide(L)' 'MGCGDACPYFPGVSYRNWKLPDPAGQPLDVVRMIRDDIADRVQALIAELLATAKTR' A
#
# COMPACT_ATOMS: atom_id res chain seq x y z
N MET A 1 0.48 -1.63 8.65
CA MET A 1 -0.03 -0.49 7.86
C MET A 1 -1.52 -0.67 7.63
N GLY A 2 -2.34 -0.05 8.46
CA GLY A 2 -3.80 -0.12 8.47
C GLY A 2 -4.27 0.68 9.68
N CYS A 3 -5.47 1.27 9.65
CA CYS A 3 -5.96 2.08 10.76
C CYS A 3 -6.44 1.25 11.99
N GLY A 4 -6.02 -0.01 12.10
CA GLY A 4 -6.56 -0.95 13.08
C GLY A 4 -8.02 -1.33 12.77
N ASP A 5 -8.85 -1.44 13.80
CA ASP A 5 -10.24 -1.91 13.73
C ASP A 5 -11.25 -0.85 13.26
N ALA A 6 -10.83 0.38 13.00
CA ALA A 6 -11.72 1.54 12.97
C ALA A 6 -11.58 2.39 11.70
N CYS A 7 -11.45 1.79 10.51
CA CYS A 7 -11.56 2.57 9.28
C CYS A 7 -13.04 2.72 8.95
N PRO A 8 -13.64 3.92 9.10
CA PRO A 8 -15.00 4.14 8.62
C PRO A 8 -15.05 3.82 7.12
N TYR A 9 -16.02 2.98 6.76
CA TYR A 9 -16.27 2.61 5.37
C TYR A 9 -17.06 3.72 4.67
N PHE A 10 -16.51 4.23 3.56
CA PHE A 10 -17.11 5.24 2.72
C PHE A 10 -17.45 4.65 1.34
N PRO A 11 -18.72 4.69 0.90
CA PRO A 11 -19.12 4.24 -0.42
C PRO A 11 -18.33 4.95 -1.54
N GLY A 12 -17.90 4.19 -2.55
CA GLY A 12 -17.14 4.72 -3.68
C GLY A 12 -15.63 4.88 -3.44
N VAL A 13 -15.14 4.64 -2.21
CA VAL A 13 -13.71 4.59 -1.90
C VAL A 13 -13.19 3.16 -2.07
N SER A 14 -12.09 3.03 -2.80
CA SER A 14 -11.35 1.76 -2.90
C SER A 14 -10.35 1.67 -1.76
N TYR A 15 -10.60 0.75 -0.82
CA TYR A 15 -9.70 0.47 0.29
C TYR A 15 -8.71 -0.65 -0.07
N ARG A 16 -7.45 -0.46 0.30
CA ARG A 16 -6.38 -1.46 0.12
C ARG A 16 -5.67 -1.66 1.45
N ASN A 17 -5.53 -2.91 1.85
CA ASN A 17 -4.78 -3.29 3.04
C ASN A 17 -3.61 -4.19 2.61
N TRP A 18 -2.39 -3.66 2.67
CA TRP A 18 -1.19 -4.43 2.38
C TRP A 18 -0.64 -5.01 3.67
N LYS A 19 -0.58 -6.34 3.73
CA LYS A 19 0.11 -7.05 4.81
C LYS A 19 1.61 -6.91 4.59
N LEU A 20 2.24 -6.06 5.39
CA LEU A 20 3.68 -5.77 5.36
C LEU A 20 4.32 -6.26 6.68
N PRO A 21 5.57 -6.76 6.64
CA PRO A 21 6.31 -7.04 7.86
C PRO A 21 6.56 -5.75 8.66
N ASP A 22 6.68 -5.85 9.97
CA ASP A 22 7.09 -4.71 10.81
C ASP A 22 8.60 -4.48 10.66
N PRO A 23 9.04 -3.30 10.18
CA PRO A 23 10.46 -2.99 10.07
C PRO A 23 11.12 -2.66 11.41
N ALA A 24 10.36 -2.42 12.48
CA ALA A 24 10.92 -2.02 13.77
C ALA A 24 11.85 -3.10 14.34
N GLY A 25 13.08 -2.69 14.69
CA GLY A 25 14.10 -3.58 15.25
C GLY A 25 14.74 -4.54 14.24
N GLN A 26 14.38 -4.46 12.96
CA GLN A 26 14.97 -5.31 11.93
C GLN A 26 16.32 -4.77 11.42
N PRO A 27 17.20 -5.64 10.91
CA PRO A 27 18.39 -5.24 10.16
C PRO A 27 18.08 -4.31 8.97
N LEU A 28 19.03 -3.43 8.63
CA LEU A 28 18.82 -2.40 7.60
C LEU A 28 18.52 -2.97 6.21
N ASP A 29 19.11 -4.10 5.85
CA ASP A 29 18.83 -4.83 4.61
C ASP A 29 17.37 -5.31 4.56
N VAL A 30 16.85 -5.86 5.66
CA VAL A 30 15.43 -6.25 5.78
C VAL A 30 14.52 -5.03 5.64
N VAL A 31 14.86 -3.92 6.30
CA VAL A 31 14.08 -2.67 6.18
C VAL A 31 14.08 -2.15 4.73
N ARG A 32 15.22 -2.22 4.03
CA ARG A 32 15.32 -1.84 2.62
C ARG A 32 14.46 -2.74 1.74
N MET A 33 14.45 -4.04 1.97
CA MET A 33 13.57 -4.97 1.24
C MET A 33 12.09 -4.63 1.44
N ILE A 34 11.67 -4.33 2.67
CA ILE A 34 10.27 -3.93 2.96
C ILE A 34 9.92 -2.64 2.22
N ARG A 35 10.82 -1.65 2.24
CA ARG A 35 10.65 -0.39 1.50
C ARG A 35 10.50 -0.64 -0.01
N ASP A 36 11.32 -1.52 -0.58
CA ASP A 36 11.31 -1.79 -2.02
C ASP A 36 10.01 -2.50 -2.44
N ASP A 37 9.52 -3.45 -1.64
CA ASP A 37 8.18 -4.05 -1.84
C ASP A 37 7.06 -2.99 -1.80
N ILE A 38 7.12 -2.04 -0.86
CA ILE A 38 6.16 -0.93 -0.81
C ILE A 38 6.26 -0.07 -2.07
N ALA A 39 7.47 0.23 -2.54
CA ALA A 39 7.68 1.04 -3.73
C ALA A 39 7.04 0.39 -4.97
N ASP A 40 7.26 -0.91 -5.18
CA ASP A 40 6.69 -1.65 -6.30
C ASP A 40 5.15 -1.65 -6.27
N ARG A 41 4.56 -1.87 -5.09
CA ARG A 41 3.10 -1.81 -4.91
C ARG A 41 2.52 -0.43 -5.20
N VAL A 42 3.22 0.64 -4.80
CA VAL A 42 2.81 2.01 -5.09
C VAL A 42 2.89 2.31 -6.59
N GLN A 43 3.95 1.87 -7.27
CA GLN A 43 4.06 2.04 -8.73
C GLN A 43 2.93 1.33 -9.47
N ALA A 44 2.60 0.10 -9.08
CA ALA A 44 1.48 -0.64 -9.63
C ALA A 44 0.13 0.07 -9.38
N LEU A 45 -0.08 0.59 -8.17
CA LEU A 45 -1.27 1.38 -7.82
C LEU A 45 -1.40 2.63 -8.70
N ILE A 46 -0.31 3.37 -8.91
CA ILE A 46 -0.32 4.57 -9.77
C ILE A 46 -0.73 4.19 -11.20
N ALA A 47 -0.14 3.13 -11.75
CA ALA A 47 -0.48 2.67 -13.09
C ALA A 47 -1.98 2.30 -13.23
N GLU A 48 -2.52 1.60 -12.24
CA GLU A 48 -3.94 1.23 -12.19
C GLU A 48 -4.86 2.47 -12.12
N LEU A 49 -4.54 3.43 -11.25
CA LEU A 49 -5.33 4.65 -11.11
C LEU A 49 -5.32 5.48 -12.39
N LEU A 50 -4.18 5.59 -13.06
CA LEU A 50 -4.06 6.29 -14.34
C LEU A 50 -4.83 5.58 -15.46
N ALA A 51 -4.83 4.24 -15.49
CA ALA A 51 -5.63 3.48 -16.44
C ALA A 51 -7.15 3.65 -16.19
N THR A 52 -7.55 3.65 -14.91
CA THR A 52 -8.95 3.86 -14.51
C THR A 52 -9.42 5.26 -14.88
N ALA A 53 -8.59 6.27 -14.67
CA ALA A 53 -8.89 7.66 -15.02
C ALA A 53 -9.05 7.89 -16.53
N LYS A 54 -8.33 7.15 -17.37
CA LYS A 54 -8.50 7.20 -18.84
C LYS A 54 -9.80 6.58 -19.34
N THR A 55 -10.39 5.69 -18.53
CA THR A 55 -11.60 4.95 -18.91
C THR A 55 -12.88 5.65 -18.41
N ARG A 56 -12.76 6.65 -17.54
CA ARG A 56 -13.86 7.56 -17.16
C ARG A 56 -13.89 8.77 -18.06
#